data_AF-A0A9P7EZM1-F1
#
_entry.id   AF-A0A9P7EZM1-F1
#
_cell.length_a   1.000
_cell.length_b   1.000
_cell.length_c   1.000
_cell.angle_alpha   90.00
_cell.angle_beta   90.00
_cell.angle_gamma   90.00
#
_symmetry.space_group_name_H-M   'P 1'
#
loop_
_entity.id
_entity.type
_entity.pdbx_description
1 polymer ?
#
loop_
_entity_poly.entity_id
_entity_poly.type
_entity_poly.pdbx_seq_one_letter_code
_entity_poly.pdbx_strand_id
1 'polypeptide(L)'
;MAPGCLRNSTPHPLYFPEGHPQAGWFKGMEQILQEQGYDTKGLLAECKGFKCKAGQKDCCFSVIFLPKFHCELYFIEMCWGFAKRVYWLNPSSSKEANLERNVVAALDSIPVSTMHQFIGAYKHGLNGAQAAWAVKKYQGHRILPEGLMASNLR
;
A
#
# COMPACT_ATOMS: atom_id res chain seq x y z
N MET A 1 -7.32 -9.68 14.88
CA MET A 1 -7.24 -9.33 13.44
C MET A 1 -7.42 -10.60 12.65
N ALA A 2 -8.43 -10.68 11.77
CA ALA A 2 -8.60 -11.84 10.91
C ALA A 2 -7.41 -11.95 9.92
N PRO A 3 -7.00 -13.16 9.51
CA PRO A 3 -5.99 -13.32 8.48
C PRO A 3 -6.46 -12.67 7.17
N GLY A 4 -5.50 -12.20 6.35
CA GLY A 4 -5.82 -11.82 4.97
C GLY A 4 -6.28 -13.03 4.17
N CYS A 5 -6.85 -12.84 2.99
CA CYS A 5 -7.25 -13.94 2.10
C CYS A 5 -6.51 -13.84 0.76
N LEU A 6 -6.05 -14.98 0.24
CA LEU A 6 -5.53 -15.07 -1.13
C LEU A 6 -6.67 -14.99 -2.17
N ARG A 7 -6.32 -14.89 -3.46
CA ARG A 7 -7.29 -14.88 -4.57
C ARG A 7 -8.21 -16.10 -4.62
N ASN A 8 -7.78 -17.22 -4.06
CA ASN A 8 -8.56 -18.46 -3.95
C ASN A 8 -9.33 -18.55 -2.61
N SER A 9 -9.52 -17.42 -1.92
CA SER A 9 -10.20 -17.32 -0.61
C SER A 9 -9.53 -18.12 0.52
N THR A 10 -8.32 -18.63 0.32
CA THR A 10 -7.57 -19.32 1.37
C THR A 10 -7.02 -18.29 2.37
N PRO A 11 -7.18 -18.51 3.68
CA PRO A 11 -6.57 -17.66 4.69
C PRO A 11 -5.05 -17.59 4.53
N HIS A 12 -4.53 -16.37 4.57
CA HIS A 12 -3.12 -16.04 4.49
C HIS A 12 -2.72 -15.26 5.74
N PRO A 13 -2.37 -15.97 6.82
CA PRO A 13 -2.01 -15.34 8.08
C PRO A 13 -0.65 -14.64 7.93
N LEU A 14 -0.61 -13.35 8.29
CA LEU A 14 0.62 -12.54 8.33
C LEU A 14 1.50 -12.86 9.55
N TYR A 15 0.91 -13.51 10.55
CA TYR A 15 1.53 -13.91 11.80
C TYR A 15 1.59 -15.43 11.89
N PHE A 16 2.55 -15.97 12.64
CA PHE A 16 2.58 -17.41 12.88
C PHE A 16 1.38 -17.85 13.73
N PRO A 17 0.71 -18.97 13.36
CA PRO A 17 -0.44 -19.48 14.07
C PRO A 17 -0.05 -20.05 15.44
N GLU A 18 -1.05 -20.28 16.29
CA GLU A 18 -0.86 -21.00 17.56
C GLU A 18 -0.27 -22.40 17.32
N GLY A 19 0.62 -22.83 18.22
CA GLY A 19 1.38 -24.09 18.07
C GLY A 19 2.70 -23.97 17.28
N HIS A 20 2.97 -22.82 16.66
CA HIS A 20 4.30 -22.53 16.10
C HIS A 20 5.27 -22.05 17.19
N PRO A 21 6.58 -22.39 17.15
CA PRO A 21 7.58 -21.89 18.11
C PRO A 21 7.65 -20.35 18.21
N GLN A 22 7.23 -19.66 17.15
CA GLN A 22 7.16 -18.19 17.07
C GLN A 22 5.72 -17.67 16.97
N ALA A 23 4.75 -18.38 17.53
CA ALA A 23 3.34 -18.00 17.50
C ALA A 23 3.13 -16.51 17.86
N GLY A 24 2.31 -15.83 17.08
CA GLY A 24 2.04 -14.39 17.25
C GLY A 24 3.13 -13.45 16.73
N TRP A 25 4.29 -13.95 16.30
CA TRP A 25 5.30 -13.12 15.64
C TRP A 25 4.92 -12.86 14.19
N PHE A 26 5.29 -11.68 13.68
CA PHE A 26 5.15 -11.36 12.26
C PHE A 26 6.13 -12.21 11.46
N LYS A 27 5.65 -12.86 10.39
CA LYS A 27 6.45 -13.77 9.55
C LYS A 27 7.59 -13.08 8.81
N GLY A 28 7.47 -11.77 8.57
CA GLY A 28 8.39 -11.03 7.72
C GLY A 28 7.97 -11.07 6.25
N MET A 29 8.39 -10.05 5.49
CA MET A 29 7.98 -9.86 4.10
C MET A 29 8.48 -10.97 3.18
N GLU A 30 9.70 -11.47 3.39
CA GLU A 30 10.28 -12.54 2.57
C GLU A 30 9.44 -13.81 2.62
N GLN A 31 9.12 -14.29 3.84
CA GLN A 31 8.34 -15.51 4.03
C GLN A 31 6.93 -15.36 3.44
N ILE A 32 6.28 -14.19 3.64
CA ILE A 32 4.96 -13.91 3.07
C ILE A 32 4.99 -13.98 1.53
N LEU A 33 6.02 -13.42 0.89
CA LEU A 33 6.17 -13.45 -0.56
C LEU A 33 6.44 -14.86 -1.08
N GLN A 34 7.27 -15.66 -0.39
CA GLN A 34 7.49 -17.06 -0.73
C GLN A 34 6.20 -17.89 -0.63
N GLU A 35 5.41 -17.69 0.43
CA GLU A 35 4.11 -18.34 0.60
C GLU A 35 3.11 -17.97 -0.53
N GLN A 36 3.26 -16.80 -1.15
CA GLN A 36 2.47 -16.37 -2.31
C GLN A 36 3.01 -16.87 -3.66
N GLY A 37 4.11 -17.62 -3.65
CA GLY A 37 4.74 -18.19 -4.85
C GLY A 37 5.71 -17.25 -5.57
N TYR A 38 6.15 -16.17 -4.93
CA TYR A 38 7.21 -15.31 -5.45
C TYR A 38 8.58 -15.89 -5.09
N ASP A 39 9.49 -16.00 -6.07
CA ASP A 39 10.88 -16.34 -5.80
C ASP A 39 11.61 -15.13 -5.22
N THR A 40 11.93 -15.19 -3.93
CA THR A 40 12.63 -14.12 -3.21
C THR A 40 14.12 -14.39 -3.03
N LYS A 41 14.63 -15.54 -3.50
CA LYS A 41 15.96 -16.02 -3.12
C LYS A 41 17.06 -15.10 -3.66
N GLY A 42 17.79 -14.47 -2.75
CA GLY A 42 18.89 -13.56 -3.10
C GLY A 42 18.44 -12.18 -3.60
N LEU A 43 17.14 -11.89 -3.57
CA LEU A 43 16.63 -10.54 -3.83
C LEU A 43 16.80 -9.69 -2.58
N LEU A 44 17.44 -8.53 -2.76
CA LEU A 44 17.47 -7.51 -1.73
C LEU A 44 16.14 -6.74 -1.73
N ALA A 45 15.70 -6.27 -0.55
CA ALA A 45 14.61 -5.30 -0.49
C ALA A 45 14.97 -4.01 -1.23
N GLU A 46 16.25 -3.61 -1.18
CA GLU A 46 16.81 -2.50 -1.93
C GLU A 46 18.28 -2.80 -2.32
N CYS A 47 18.69 -2.38 -3.52
CA CYS A 47 20.12 -2.26 -3.80
C CYS A 47 20.69 -1.05 -3.05
N LYS A 48 21.97 -1.12 -2.66
CA LYS A 48 22.64 -0.06 -1.91
C LYS A 48 22.45 1.32 -2.58
N GLY A 49 21.73 2.21 -1.90
CA GLY A 49 21.45 3.57 -2.38
C GLY A 49 20.48 3.65 -3.56
N PHE A 50 19.58 2.67 -3.76
CA PHE A 50 18.64 2.58 -4.89
C PHE A 50 19.29 2.52 -6.27
N LYS A 51 20.55 2.06 -6.33
CA LYS A 51 21.33 1.99 -7.57
C LYS A 51 21.39 0.56 -8.08
N CYS A 52 20.38 0.17 -8.85
CA CYS A 52 20.42 -1.07 -9.63
C CYS A 52 21.46 -0.95 -10.75
N LYS A 53 22.10 -2.06 -11.14
CA LYS A 53 22.96 -2.05 -12.33
C LYS A 53 22.10 -1.78 -13.57
N ALA A 54 22.62 -0.98 -14.50
CA ALA A 54 21.91 -0.65 -15.73
C ALA A 54 21.54 -1.94 -16.50
N GLY A 55 20.25 -2.10 -16.83
CA GLY A 55 19.72 -3.28 -17.53
C GLY A 55 19.32 -4.46 -16.61
N GLN A 56 19.67 -4.45 -15.32
CA GLN A 56 19.30 -5.51 -14.39
C GLN A 56 17.99 -5.15 -13.68
N LYS A 57 16.90 -5.88 -14.02
CA LYS A 57 15.55 -5.64 -13.49
C LYS A 57 15.20 -6.51 -12.28
N ASP A 58 15.95 -7.58 -12.06
CA ASP A 58 15.66 -8.63 -11.07
C ASP A 58 16.69 -8.66 -9.93
N CYS A 59 17.33 -7.53 -9.60
CA CYS A 59 18.34 -7.46 -8.53
C CYS A 59 17.78 -7.11 -7.15
N CYS A 60 16.60 -6.50 -7.09
CA CYS A 60 15.92 -6.15 -5.85
C CYS A 60 14.41 -6.01 -6.09
N PHE A 61 13.62 -6.06 -5.02
CA PHE A 61 12.19 -5.76 -5.12
C PHE A 61 11.94 -4.31 -5.53
N SER A 62 10.97 -4.09 -6.42
CA SER A 62 10.53 -2.74 -6.79
C SER A 62 9.64 -2.18 -5.68
N VAL A 63 10.23 -1.42 -4.76
CA VAL A 63 9.50 -0.71 -3.70
C VAL A 63 8.98 0.63 -4.22
N ILE A 64 7.68 0.87 -4.09
CA ILE A 64 7.06 2.16 -4.40
C ILE A 64 7.17 3.05 -3.17
N PHE A 65 7.94 4.15 -3.26
CA PHE A 65 7.97 5.16 -2.22
C PHE A 65 6.72 6.05 -2.32
N LEU A 66 5.90 6.02 -1.27
CA LEU A 66 4.75 6.90 -1.13
C LEU A 66 5.18 8.16 -0.36
N PRO A 67 5.06 9.36 -0.96
CA PRO A 67 5.42 10.59 -0.27
C PRO A 67 4.60 10.80 1.01
N LYS A 68 5.29 11.00 2.14
CA LYS A 68 4.63 11.36 3.41
C LYS A 68 3.95 12.73 3.22
N PHE A 69 2.70 12.85 3.68
CA PHE A 69 1.83 14.05 3.60
C PHE A 69 1.15 14.36 2.27
N HIS A 70 1.20 13.47 1.29
CA HIS A 70 0.42 13.58 0.05
C HIS A 70 -0.65 12.49 0.04
N CYS A 71 -1.82 12.78 0.62
CA CYS A 71 -2.92 11.80 0.72
C CYS A 71 -3.49 11.45 -0.68
N GLU A 72 -3.31 12.32 -1.66
CA GLU A 72 -3.54 12.07 -3.08
C GLU A 72 -2.62 10.98 -3.66
N LEU A 73 -1.46 10.75 -3.02
CA LEU A 73 -0.47 9.73 -3.36
C LEU A 73 -0.36 8.61 -2.31
N TYR A 74 -1.21 8.58 -1.29
CA TYR A 74 -1.24 7.48 -0.32
C TYR A 74 -2.54 6.68 -0.51
N PHE A 75 -2.44 5.57 -1.27
CA PHE A 75 -3.55 4.70 -1.66
C PHE A 75 -4.55 4.45 -0.54
N ILE A 76 -4.00 4.08 0.62
CA ILE A 76 -4.79 3.67 1.77
C ILE A 76 -5.49 4.89 2.40
N GLU A 77 -4.90 6.10 2.41
CA GLU A 77 -5.60 7.31 2.88
C GLU A 77 -6.81 7.65 1.98
N MET A 78 -6.69 7.48 0.66
CA MET A 78 -7.81 7.72 -0.25
C MET A 78 -8.94 6.70 -0.02
N CYS A 79 -8.58 5.42 0.16
CA CYS A 79 -9.52 4.36 0.52
C CYS A 79 -10.20 4.65 1.88
N TRP A 80 -9.43 5.06 2.89
CA TRP A 80 -9.95 5.49 4.20
C TRP A 80 -10.85 6.72 4.08
N GLY A 81 -10.51 7.69 3.24
CA GLY A 81 -11.34 8.88 2.98
C GLY A 81 -12.71 8.51 2.42
N PHE A 82 -12.74 7.62 1.41
CA PHE A 82 -13.98 7.12 0.83
C PHE A 82 -14.81 6.35 1.87
N ALA A 83 -14.20 5.38 2.55
CA ALA A 83 -14.88 4.56 3.56
C ALA A 83 -15.44 5.43 4.70
N LYS A 84 -14.68 6.43 5.19
CA LYS A 84 -15.17 7.38 6.20
C LYS A 84 -16.41 8.15 5.73
N ARG A 85 -16.44 8.59 4.47
CA ARG A 85 -17.60 9.28 3.91
C ARG A 85 -18.83 8.38 3.87
N VAL A 86 -18.69 7.13 3.43
CA VAL A 86 -19.80 6.16 3.42
C VAL A 86 -20.24 5.83 4.84
N TYR A 87 -19.28 5.63 5.75
CA TYR A 87 -19.55 5.36 7.14
C TYR A 87 -20.37 6.47 7.81
N TRP A 88 -20.09 7.74 7.49
CA TRP A 88 -20.85 8.89 8.01
C TRP A 88 -22.32 8.94 7.57
N LEU A 89 -22.73 8.18 6.55
CA LEU A 89 -24.13 8.07 6.15
C LEU A 89 -24.92 7.08 7.01
N ASN A 90 -24.23 6.27 7.81
CA ASN A 90 -24.88 5.32 8.72
C ASN A 90 -25.48 6.03 9.93
N PRO A 91 -26.57 5.50 10.51
CA PRO A 91 -27.11 6.01 11.77
C PRO A 91 -26.10 5.86 12.91
N SER A 92 -26.07 6.85 13.81
CA SER A 92 -25.25 6.80 15.02
C SER A 92 -25.60 5.58 15.88
N SER A 93 -24.58 4.87 16.36
CA SER A 93 -24.75 3.74 17.27
C SER A 93 -23.65 3.71 18.32
N SER A 94 -24.00 3.27 19.54
CA SER A 94 -23.05 3.00 20.62
C SER A 94 -22.69 1.53 20.75
N LYS A 95 -23.29 0.64 19.94
CA LYS A 95 -23.07 -0.80 20.00
C LYS A 95 -21.89 -1.18 19.10
N GLU A 96 -20.87 -1.80 19.68
CA GLU A 96 -19.67 -2.27 18.97
C GLU A 96 -20.00 -3.11 17.73
N ALA A 97 -20.90 -4.09 17.85
CA ALA A 97 -21.31 -4.93 16.72
C ALA A 97 -21.88 -4.14 15.52
N ASN A 98 -22.54 -3.00 15.78
CA ASN A 98 -23.03 -2.13 14.71
C ASN A 98 -21.88 -1.31 14.10
N LEU A 99 -20.95 -0.83 14.94
CA LEU A 99 -19.76 -0.10 14.49
C LEU A 99 -18.90 -0.99 13.58
N GLU A 100 -18.61 -2.22 14.02
CA GLU A 100 -17.84 -3.20 13.23
C GLU A 100 -18.50 -3.49 11.89
N ARG A 101 -19.79 -3.83 11.88
CA ARG A 101 -20.55 -4.10 10.65
C ARG A 101 -20.51 -2.91 9.70
N ASN A 102 -20.69 -1.70 10.21
CA ASN A 102 -20.70 -0.48 9.42
C ASN A 102 -19.32 -0.17 8.84
N VAL A 103 -18.24 -0.42 9.58
CA VAL A 103 -16.86 -0.26 9.07
C VAL A 103 -16.60 -1.25 7.94
N VAL A 104 -16.94 -2.53 8.12
CA VAL A 104 -16.76 -3.55 7.07
C VAL A 104 -17.56 -3.19 5.82
N ALA A 105 -18.86 -2.86 5.97
CA ALA A 105 -19.70 -2.48 4.85
C ALA A 105 -19.19 -1.22 4.12
N ALA A 106 -18.66 -0.24 4.85
CA ALA A 106 -18.08 0.96 4.25
C ALA A 106 -16.79 0.66 3.48
N LEU A 107 -15.93 -0.24 3.98
CA LEU A 107 -14.72 -0.68 3.29
C LEU A 107 -15.06 -1.50 2.03
N ASP A 108 -16.05 -2.40 2.10
CA ASP A 108 -16.50 -3.20 0.95
C ASP A 108 -17.15 -2.36 -0.16
N SER A 109 -17.64 -1.16 0.18
CA SER A 109 -18.25 -0.24 -0.79
C SER A 109 -17.24 0.51 -1.67
N ILE A 110 -15.94 0.43 -1.38
CA ILE A 110 -14.90 1.16 -2.12
C ILE A 110 -14.83 0.63 -3.55
N PRO A 111 -15.11 1.47 -4.59
CA PRO A 111 -15.02 1.02 -5.97
C PRO A 111 -13.59 0.67 -6.37
N VAL A 112 -13.42 -0.43 -7.11
CA VAL A 112 -12.12 -0.81 -7.68
C VAL A 112 -11.56 0.29 -8.61
N SER A 113 -12.44 1.09 -9.24
CA SER A 113 -12.02 2.24 -10.06
C SER A 113 -11.26 3.30 -9.26
N THR A 114 -11.63 3.53 -7.99
CA THR A 114 -10.89 4.37 -7.05
C THR A 114 -9.47 3.82 -6.87
N MET A 115 -9.33 2.49 -6.76
CA MET A 115 -8.02 1.85 -6.65
C MET A 115 -7.19 1.97 -7.95
N HIS A 116 -7.83 1.90 -9.12
CA HIS A 116 -7.14 2.02 -10.40
C HIS A 116 -6.68 3.46 -10.71
N GLN A 117 -7.46 4.48 -10.33
CA GLN A 117 -7.07 5.89 -10.50
C GLN A 117 -5.74 6.19 -9.78
N PHE A 118 -5.54 5.61 -8.60
CA PHE A 118 -4.28 5.69 -7.88
C PHE A 118 -3.09 5.13 -8.68
N ILE A 119 -3.23 3.91 -9.19
CA ILE A 119 -2.17 3.26 -10.00
C ILE A 119 -1.87 4.10 -11.25
N GLY A 120 -2.89 4.73 -11.84
CA GLY A 120 -2.74 5.65 -12.97
C GLY A 120 -1.82 6.84 -12.68
N ALA A 121 -1.96 7.48 -11.52
CA ALA A 121 -1.11 8.60 -11.14
C ALA A 121 0.38 8.23 -11.08
N TYR A 122 0.70 7.02 -10.60
CA TYR A 122 2.08 6.50 -10.59
C TYR A 122 2.60 6.12 -11.98
N LYS A 123 1.73 5.62 -12.87
CA LYS A 123 2.09 5.36 -14.27
C LYS A 123 2.48 6.64 -15.02
N HIS A 124 2.02 7.81 -14.57
CA HIS A 124 2.23 9.10 -15.22
C HIS A 124 3.31 9.99 -14.58
N GLY A 125 4.18 9.44 -13.73
CA GLY A 125 5.55 9.96 -13.63
C GLY A 125 5.95 10.66 -12.34
N LEU A 126 6.05 9.92 -11.24
CA LEU A 126 7.02 10.24 -10.18
C LEU A 126 7.94 9.03 -9.98
N ASN A 127 9.21 9.19 -10.32
CA ASN A 127 10.23 8.20 -9.97
C ASN A 127 10.63 8.36 -8.49
N GLY A 128 11.27 7.33 -7.92
CA GLY A 128 11.62 7.31 -6.49
C GLY A 128 12.49 8.50 -6.03
N ALA A 129 13.35 9.02 -6.90
CA ALA A 129 14.19 10.18 -6.59
C ALA A 129 13.37 11.48 -6.51
N GLN A 130 12.41 11.67 -7.42
CA GLN A 130 11.48 12.80 -7.40
C GLN A 130 10.54 12.73 -6.20
N ALA A 131 10.03 11.54 -5.87
CA ALA A 131 9.21 11.31 -4.68
C ALA A 131 9.98 11.64 -3.39
N ALA A 132 11.22 11.15 -3.25
CA ALA A 132 12.07 11.42 -2.09
C ALA A 132 12.41 12.92 -1.96
N TRP A 133 12.70 13.59 -3.08
CA TRP A 133 12.92 15.04 -3.10
C TRP A 133 11.64 15.82 -2.73
N ALA A 134 10.48 15.41 -3.26
CA ALA A 134 9.20 16.05 -2.98
C ALA A 134 8.84 15.99 -1.50
N VAL A 135 9.02 14.84 -0.83
CA VAL A 135 8.83 14.69 0.62
C VAL A 135 9.72 15.64 1.43
N LYS A 136 10.96 15.85 0.98
CA LYS A 136 11.89 16.76 1.66
C LYS A 136 11.49 18.23 1.44
N LYS A 137 10.96 18.56 0.26
CA LYS A 137 10.62 19.92 -0.16
C LYS A 137 9.25 20.38 0.36
N TYR A 138 8.27 19.48 0.37
CA TYR A 138 6.88 19.75 0.73
C TYR A 138 6.56 19.00 2.03
N GLN A 139 6.32 19.75 3.10
CA GLN A 139 6.05 19.20 4.44
C GLN A 139 4.58 19.32 4.86
N GLY A 140 3.68 19.67 3.94
CA GLY A 140 2.25 19.81 4.22
C GLY A 140 1.40 19.20 3.10
N HIS A 141 0.08 19.09 3.35
CA HIS A 141 -0.93 18.51 2.46
C HIS A 141 -1.14 19.23 1.10
N ARG A 142 -0.20 20.07 0.66
CA ARG A 142 -0.36 20.83 -0.57
C ARG A 142 -0.08 19.94 -1.78
N ILE A 143 -0.96 20.08 -2.77
CA ILE A 143 -0.90 19.47 -4.09
C ILE A 143 0.51 19.69 -4.70
N LEU A 144 1.11 18.61 -5.21
CA LEU A 144 2.36 18.69 -5.95
C LEU A 144 2.18 19.56 -7.21
N PRO A 145 3.09 20.49 -7.52
CA PRO A 145 2.98 21.31 -8.73
C PRO A 145 2.94 20.41 -9.98
N GLU A 146 2.06 20.71 -10.93
CA GLU A 146 1.89 19.95 -12.18
C GLU A 146 3.22 19.79 -12.95
N GLY A 147 4.12 20.77 -12.86
CA GLY A 147 5.46 20.72 -13.47
C GLY A 147 6.38 19.64 -12.91
N LEU A 148 6.12 19.10 -11.71
CA LEU A 148 6.89 17.99 -11.13
C LEU A 148 6.54 16.67 -11.82
N MET A 149 5.26 16.49 -12.14
CA MET A 149 4.71 15.29 -12.81
C MET A 149 5.07 15.27 -14.30
N ALA A 150 5.18 16.44 -14.94
CA ALA A 150 5.46 16.57 -16.38
C ALA A 150 6.91 16.28 -16.80
N SER A 151 7.85 16.16 -15.86
CA SER A 151 9.29 16.03 -16.16
C SER A 151 9.74 14.65 -16.65
N ASN A 152 8.83 13.66 -16.72
CA ASN A 152 9.13 12.28 -17.12
C ASN A 152 8.64 11.89 -18.53
N LEU A 153 8.22 12.86 -19.35
CA LEU A 153 7.97 12.63 -20.78
C LEU A 153 9.30 12.70 -21.56
N ARG A 154 10.06 11.60 -21.56
CA ARG A 154 11.00 11.24 -22.62
C ARG A 154 10.98 9.74 -22.85
#